data_AF-A0A958ZF42-F1
#
_entry.id   AF-A0A958ZF42-F1
#
_cell.length_a   1.000
_cell.length_b   1.000
_cell.length_c   1.000
_cell.angle_alpha   90.00
_cell.angle_beta   90.00
_cell.angle_gamma   90.00
#
_symmetry.space_group_name_H-M   'P 1'
#
loop_
_entity.id
_entity.type
_entity.pdbx_description
1 polymer ?
#
loop_
_entity_poly.entity_id
_entity_poly.type
_entity_poly.pdbx_seq_one_letter_code
_entity_poly.pdbx_strand_id
1 'polypeptide(L)'
;MKQIVIILIVFSLNLVFGQKAMKIISPAIKMESDEWYNEQMKLWKAKIDADPSNEEAWYNYFRACNYSRSCGRDELIEIAEDANKAIPQSFSYYYMMNKLTSGNNSYLDSAYAKDPSNTDIWEGLLVRAITNGDKANEVLFAEKLFNSDEEDISLYHWGYNILSSLEQNAILFTHGDNDTFGAWILQAAKNIRSDAHVVNTSLLMDSTYCNKYWNLFLPNEKWVSIQNYYTDNKVDWDNGYAYTQFLMKKFAESGRAIHMTVATPEYYKSEFEEEDLILTGLTFKYDPSHKTSSIASLIKNFESVYKLEYVEQRYFSNIWDNKAKNMAKTYLTGLIKLYVHYQQTGNTEKEAWAKHLIQIIEPNPITLGIYGDFIESETGVKPIEFNGLWIKTKNYFKKFNQIEEDLYASQTEEMNWEYRIFLDDLKENNPQAYEKFRPDSTLFTKSYKEAFLEPMERMYHWHPAYDEYPVVNISKEAATEYCKWLTSQWNNDPKRKFDKVEFILPTEDQWEMASGEPQQIQNAEGCYVINGYLKDKDGRRYHEDGGFFMVKVDSYTPNSTGLYNTYGNVCEMISDKSQTKGGGWDTEYNDFKKSSHFQSAPHPTVGFRVFMKVIQK
;
A
#
# COMPACT_ATOMS: atom_id res chain seq x y z
N MET A 1 -19.94 -13.23 -64.68
CA MET A 1 -19.39 -14.38 -63.92
C MET A 1 -18.78 -13.84 -62.64
N LYS A 2 -19.32 -14.22 -61.47
CA LYS A 2 -18.89 -13.76 -60.15
C LYS A 2 -17.55 -14.43 -59.78
N GLN A 3 -16.52 -13.65 -59.46
CA GLN A 3 -15.30 -14.14 -58.85
C GLN A 3 -15.53 -14.32 -57.34
N ILE A 4 -15.26 -15.53 -56.86
CA ILE A 4 -15.38 -15.94 -55.46
C ILE A 4 -14.12 -15.48 -54.72
N VAL A 5 -14.30 -14.62 -53.72
CA VAL A 5 -13.26 -14.25 -52.75
C VAL A 5 -13.23 -15.35 -51.68
N ILE A 6 -12.11 -16.07 -51.59
CA ILE A 6 -11.84 -17.03 -50.52
C ILE A 6 -11.26 -16.24 -49.34
N ILE A 7 -12.05 -16.09 -48.28
CA ILE A 7 -11.60 -15.56 -46.99
C ILE A 7 -10.97 -16.72 -46.22
N LEU A 8 -9.65 -16.68 -46.06
CA LEU A 8 -8.89 -17.53 -45.15
C LEU A 8 -9.12 -17.03 -43.72
N ILE A 9 -9.99 -17.73 -42.98
CA ILE A 9 -10.14 -17.55 -41.53
C ILE A 9 -8.99 -18.28 -40.85
N VAL A 10 -8.00 -17.51 -40.38
CA VAL A 10 -6.96 -18.01 -39.48
C VAL A 10 -7.58 -18.15 -38.09
N PHE A 11 -7.86 -19.39 -37.67
CA PHE A 11 -8.16 -19.68 -36.27
C PHE A 11 -6.88 -19.51 -35.45
N SER A 12 -6.81 -18.43 -34.66
CA SER A 12 -5.85 -18.33 -33.56
C SER A 12 -6.28 -19.30 -32.47
N LEU A 13 -5.54 -20.39 -32.33
CA LEU A 13 -5.58 -21.25 -31.14
C LEU A 13 -5.02 -20.45 -29.97
N ASN A 14 -5.90 -19.76 -29.24
CA ASN A 14 -5.62 -19.35 -27.87
C ASN A 14 -5.55 -20.63 -27.02
N LEU A 15 -4.34 -21.10 -26.73
CA LEU A 15 -4.11 -22.05 -25.64
C LEU A 15 -4.42 -21.31 -24.34
N VAL A 16 -5.65 -21.41 -23.87
CA VAL A 16 -6.04 -21.02 -22.51
C VAL A 16 -5.31 -21.98 -21.57
N PHE A 17 -4.23 -21.52 -20.95
CA PHE A 17 -3.73 -22.17 -19.74
C PHE A 17 -4.81 -22.01 -18.67
N GLY A 18 -5.64 -23.03 -18.48
CA GLY A 18 -6.68 -23.02 -17.45
C GLY A 18 -6.05 -22.78 -16.07
N GLN A 19 -6.62 -21.87 -15.30
CA GLN A 19 -6.15 -21.56 -13.96
C GLN A 19 -6.20 -22.83 -13.08
N LYS A 20 -5.21 -23.01 -12.21
CA LYS A 20 -5.21 -24.11 -11.23
C LYS A 20 -5.99 -23.70 -9.98
N ALA A 21 -6.56 -24.68 -9.28
CA ALA A 21 -7.16 -24.46 -7.97
C ALA A 21 -6.10 -23.95 -6.98
N MET A 22 -6.32 -22.77 -6.42
CA MET A 22 -5.47 -22.07 -5.47
C MET A 22 -6.17 -22.00 -4.11
N LYS A 23 -5.40 -22.11 -3.02
CA LYS A 23 -5.94 -21.95 -1.66
C LYS A 23 -6.58 -20.57 -1.54
N ILE A 24 -7.81 -20.54 -1.05
CA ILE A 24 -8.55 -19.31 -0.77
C ILE A 24 -8.10 -18.78 0.57
N ILE A 25 -7.62 -17.54 0.60
CA ILE A 25 -7.26 -16.81 1.82
C ILE A 25 -8.35 -15.78 2.15
N SER A 26 -8.32 -15.22 3.36
CA SER A 26 -9.32 -14.24 3.78
C SER A 26 -9.21 -12.94 2.95
N PRO A 27 -10.33 -12.32 2.53
CA PRO A 27 -10.32 -11.03 1.83
C PRO A 27 -9.69 -9.90 2.64
N ALA A 28 -9.63 -10.03 3.97
CA ALA A 28 -8.92 -9.10 4.85
C ALA A 28 -7.40 -9.12 4.63
N ILE A 29 -6.87 -10.21 4.05
CA ILE A 29 -5.47 -10.37 3.65
C ILE A 29 -5.30 -9.86 2.23
N LYS A 30 -6.02 -10.48 1.29
CA LYS A 30 -5.97 -10.16 -0.13
C LYS A 30 -7.35 -10.39 -0.75
N MET A 31 -7.96 -9.30 -1.23
CA MET A 31 -9.21 -9.37 -1.96
C MET A 31 -8.93 -9.61 -3.44
N GLU A 32 -9.43 -10.71 -3.98
CA GLU A 32 -9.43 -11.03 -5.41
C GLU A 32 -10.75 -10.57 -6.06
N SER A 33 -10.85 -10.60 -7.39
CA SER A 33 -12.08 -10.21 -8.10
C SER A 33 -13.18 -11.28 -7.97
N ASP A 34 -14.44 -10.86 -8.15
CA ASP A 34 -15.58 -11.79 -8.14
C ASP A 34 -15.44 -12.87 -9.23
N GLU A 35 -14.89 -12.52 -10.40
CA GLU A 35 -14.59 -13.48 -11.47
C GLU A 35 -13.55 -14.52 -11.04
N TRP A 36 -12.51 -14.09 -10.33
CA TRP A 36 -11.48 -14.98 -9.80
C TRP A 36 -12.08 -15.97 -8.80
N TYR A 37 -12.88 -15.50 -7.84
CA TYR A 37 -13.55 -16.39 -6.89
C TYR A 37 -14.51 -17.35 -7.60
N ASN A 38 -15.26 -16.87 -8.58
CA ASN A 38 -16.16 -17.72 -9.37
C ASN A 38 -15.42 -18.78 -10.21
N GLU A 39 -14.22 -18.49 -10.70
CA GLU A 39 -13.35 -19.47 -11.34
C GLU A 39 -12.84 -20.50 -10.32
N GLN A 40 -12.36 -20.05 -9.16
CA GLN A 40 -11.90 -20.92 -8.09
C GLN A 40 -13.02 -21.82 -7.54
N MET A 41 -14.25 -21.33 -7.43
CA MET A 41 -15.41 -22.15 -7.09
C MET A 41 -15.55 -23.34 -8.02
N LYS A 42 -15.46 -23.14 -9.34
CA LYS A 42 -15.58 -24.21 -10.34
C LYS A 42 -14.43 -25.21 -10.20
N LEU A 43 -13.22 -24.73 -9.98
CA LEU A 43 -12.02 -25.57 -9.85
C LEU A 43 -12.05 -26.42 -8.56
N TRP A 44 -12.49 -25.84 -7.44
CA TRP A 44 -12.64 -26.57 -6.18
C TRP A 44 -13.84 -27.51 -6.20
N LYS A 45 -14.93 -27.15 -6.87
CA LYS A 45 -16.05 -28.06 -7.10
C LYS A 45 -15.64 -29.28 -7.92
N ALA A 46 -14.85 -29.09 -8.98
CA ALA A 46 -14.32 -30.22 -9.77
C ALA A 46 -13.44 -31.16 -8.93
N LYS A 47 -12.71 -30.64 -7.94
CA LYS A 47 -11.94 -31.47 -6.99
C LYS A 47 -12.85 -32.26 -6.05
N ILE A 48 -13.94 -31.65 -5.56
CA ILE A 48 -14.97 -32.35 -4.76
C ILE A 48 -15.63 -33.46 -5.57
N ASP A 49 -15.97 -33.19 -6.84
CA ASP A 49 -16.63 -34.18 -7.70
C ASP A 49 -15.70 -35.37 -8.02
N ALA A 50 -14.39 -35.13 -8.08
CA ALA A 50 -13.39 -36.18 -8.25
C ALA A 50 -13.12 -36.98 -6.96
N ASP A 51 -13.12 -36.31 -5.80
CA ASP A 51 -12.93 -36.92 -4.49
C ASP A 51 -13.77 -36.19 -3.41
N PRO A 52 -14.98 -36.68 -3.12
CA PRO A 52 -15.84 -36.08 -2.11
C PRO A 52 -15.26 -36.15 -0.69
N SER A 53 -14.25 -37.01 -0.44
CA SER A 53 -13.58 -37.11 0.86
C SER A 53 -12.47 -36.07 1.06
N ASN A 54 -12.22 -35.22 0.05
CA ASN A 54 -11.21 -34.18 0.11
C ASN A 54 -11.70 -32.96 0.93
N GLU A 55 -11.30 -32.91 2.21
CA GLU A 55 -11.70 -31.85 3.13
C GLU A 55 -11.21 -30.45 2.71
N GLU A 56 -9.98 -30.35 2.19
CA GLU A 56 -9.43 -29.09 1.68
C GLU A 56 -10.27 -28.54 0.52
N ALA A 57 -10.80 -29.41 -0.33
CA ALA A 57 -11.63 -29.01 -1.45
C ALA A 57 -12.96 -28.41 -0.99
N TRP A 58 -13.65 -29.03 -0.03
CA TRP A 58 -14.85 -28.47 0.60
C TRP A 58 -14.57 -27.13 1.28
N TYR A 59 -13.47 -27.06 2.02
CA TYR A 59 -13.05 -25.86 2.73
C TYR A 59 -12.86 -24.66 1.78
N ASN A 60 -12.11 -24.85 0.70
CA ASN A 60 -11.83 -23.79 -0.26
C ASN A 60 -13.02 -23.49 -1.17
N TYR A 61 -13.84 -24.49 -1.51
CA TYR A 61 -15.07 -24.29 -2.27
C TYR A 61 -16.06 -23.38 -1.51
N PHE A 62 -16.28 -23.66 -0.23
CA PHE A 62 -17.10 -22.81 0.63
C PHE A 62 -16.55 -21.39 0.70
N ARG A 63 -15.24 -21.21 0.92
CA ARG A 63 -14.63 -19.87 1.00
C ARG A 63 -14.77 -19.11 -0.31
N ALA A 64 -14.52 -19.74 -1.45
CA ALA A 64 -14.68 -19.10 -2.76
C ALA A 64 -16.14 -18.66 -2.98
N CYS A 65 -17.10 -19.50 -2.60
CA CYS A 65 -18.54 -19.22 -2.68
C CYS A 65 -18.98 -18.09 -1.74
N ASN A 66 -18.49 -18.11 -0.50
CA ASN A 66 -18.79 -17.08 0.49
C ASN A 66 -18.18 -15.70 0.11
N TYR A 67 -17.03 -15.68 -0.56
CA TYR A 67 -16.35 -14.44 -0.93
C TYR A 67 -16.71 -13.90 -2.32
N SER A 68 -17.20 -14.73 -3.25
CA SER A 68 -17.59 -14.31 -4.61
C SER A 68 -18.85 -13.44 -4.67
N ARG A 69 -19.53 -13.21 -3.53
CA ARG A 69 -20.87 -12.59 -3.40
C ARG A 69 -21.95 -13.21 -4.29
N SER A 70 -21.63 -14.31 -4.96
CA SER A 70 -22.48 -14.98 -5.95
C SER A 70 -23.32 -16.07 -5.29
N CYS A 71 -22.95 -16.49 -4.08
CA CYS A 71 -23.69 -17.49 -3.32
C CYS A 71 -24.59 -16.87 -2.25
N GLY A 72 -25.82 -17.38 -2.17
CA GLY A 72 -26.76 -17.06 -1.10
C GLY A 72 -26.44 -17.80 0.20
N ARG A 73 -27.03 -17.35 1.32
CA ARG A 73 -26.87 -18.01 2.62
C ARG A 73 -27.34 -19.46 2.60
N ASP A 74 -28.44 -19.75 1.93
CA ASP A 74 -29.01 -21.10 1.85
C ASP A 74 -28.06 -22.04 1.09
N GLU A 75 -27.46 -21.59 -0.01
CA GLU A 75 -26.45 -22.36 -0.76
C GLU A 75 -25.21 -22.65 0.09
N LEU A 76 -24.76 -21.69 0.90
CA LEU A 76 -23.65 -21.90 1.82
C LEU A 76 -23.97 -22.93 2.92
N ILE A 77 -25.21 -22.95 3.41
CA ILE A 77 -25.69 -23.97 4.35
C ILE A 77 -25.69 -25.34 3.68
N GLU A 78 -26.21 -25.44 2.45
CA GLU A 78 -26.21 -26.69 1.67
C GLU A 78 -24.78 -27.23 1.48
N ILE A 79 -23.82 -26.36 1.14
CA ILE A 79 -22.41 -26.74 1.01
C ILE A 79 -21.87 -27.32 2.32
N ALA A 80 -22.16 -26.67 3.45
CA ALA A 80 -21.71 -27.14 4.76
C ALA A 80 -22.34 -28.49 5.13
N GLU A 81 -23.63 -28.67 4.87
CA GLU A 81 -24.34 -29.92 5.13
C GLU A 81 -23.84 -31.07 4.23
N ASP A 82 -23.59 -30.79 2.96
CA ASP A 82 -23.04 -31.79 2.02
C ASP A 82 -21.60 -32.17 2.38
N ALA A 83 -20.78 -31.20 2.79
CA ALA A 83 -19.46 -31.47 3.35
C ALA A 83 -19.55 -32.39 4.59
N ASN A 84 -20.53 -32.18 5.47
CA ASN A 84 -20.74 -33.05 6.64
C ASN A 84 -21.27 -34.44 6.27
N LYS A 85 -22.06 -34.59 5.21
CA LYS A 85 -22.48 -35.91 4.71
C LYS A 85 -21.29 -36.68 4.15
N ALA A 86 -20.40 -36.00 3.42
CA ALA A 86 -19.22 -36.61 2.82
C ALA A 86 -18.11 -36.89 3.85
N ILE A 87 -17.91 -35.97 4.80
CA ILE A 87 -16.87 -36.01 5.83
C ILE A 87 -17.50 -35.62 7.18
N PRO A 88 -18.15 -36.56 7.88
CA PRO A 88 -18.87 -36.27 9.11
C PRO A 88 -17.98 -35.67 10.21
N GLN A 89 -18.47 -34.60 10.83
CA GLN A 89 -17.82 -33.95 11.99
C GLN A 89 -16.37 -33.54 11.72
N SER A 90 -16.11 -33.04 10.51
CA SER A 90 -14.82 -32.55 10.04
C SER A 90 -14.53 -31.13 10.54
N PHE A 91 -13.27 -30.70 10.47
CA PHE A 91 -12.89 -29.33 10.79
C PHE A 91 -13.63 -28.35 9.86
N SER A 92 -13.62 -28.63 8.55
CA SER A 92 -14.23 -27.79 7.53
C SER A 92 -15.72 -27.58 7.79
N TYR A 93 -16.47 -28.63 8.16
CA TYR A 93 -17.89 -28.52 8.52
C TYR A 93 -18.10 -27.56 9.69
N TYR A 94 -17.35 -27.76 10.79
CA TYR A 94 -17.49 -26.92 11.97
C TYR A 94 -17.07 -25.47 11.72
N TYR A 95 -16.03 -25.24 10.92
CA TYR A 95 -15.64 -23.91 10.46
C TYR A 95 -16.77 -23.23 9.66
N MET A 96 -17.33 -23.92 8.67
CA MET A 96 -18.42 -23.40 7.83
C MET A 96 -19.64 -23.04 8.69
N MET A 97 -20.06 -23.94 9.57
CA MET A 97 -21.20 -23.71 10.45
C MET A 97 -20.94 -22.57 11.43
N ASN A 98 -19.72 -22.42 11.94
CA ASN A 98 -19.36 -21.29 12.79
C ASN A 98 -19.53 -19.94 12.04
N LYS A 99 -19.08 -19.85 10.78
CA LYS A 99 -19.26 -18.65 9.95
C LYS A 99 -20.73 -18.36 9.63
N LEU A 100 -21.54 -19.40 9.40
CA LEU A 100 -22.97 -19.25 9.04
C LEU A 100 -23.90 -18.92 10.20
N THR A 101 -23.48 -19.23 11.44
CA THR A 101 -24.29 -19.04 12.65
C THR A 101 -23.85 -17.85 13.49
N SER A 102 -23.14 -16.90 12.88
CA SER A 102 -22.61 -15.70 13.55
C SER A 102 -21.82 -16.01 14.81
N GLY A 103 -20.99 -17.07 14.76
CA GLY A 103 -20.09 -17.39 15.87
C GLY A 103 -20.72 -18.19 17.01
N ASN A 104 -21.63 -19.14 16.74
CA ASN A 104 -22.04 -20.09 17.78
C ASN A 104 -20.79 -20.80 18.34
N ASN A 105 -20.50 -20.52 19.61
CA ASN A 105 -19.27 -20.93 20.31
C ASN A 105 -19.04 -22.45 20.28
N SER A 106 -20.11 -23.25 20.19
CA SER A 106 -20.01 -24.72 20.16
C SER A 106 -19.36 -25.26 18.88
N TYR A 107 -19.60 -24.62 17.73
CA TYR A 107 -18.95 -25.02 16.47
C TYR A 107 -17.48 -24.61 16.44
N LEU A 108 -17.14 -23.48 17.05
CA LEU A 108 -15.76 -23.02 17.13
C LEU A 108 -14.90 -23.95 17.99
N ASP A 109 -15.43 -24.40 19.14
CA ASP A 109 -14.77 -25.43 19.97
C ASP A 109 -14.59 -26.74 19.21
N SER A 110 -15.63 -27.15 18.48
CA SER A 110 -15.59 -28.39 17.72
C SER A 110 -14.57 -28.31 16.59
N ALA A 111 -14.45 -27.17 15.90
CA ALA A 111 -13.40 -26.92 14.91
C ALA A 111 -12.01 -26.97 15.55
N TYR A 112 -11.80 -26.27 16.66
CA TYR A 112 -10.52 -26.28 17.38
C TYR A 112 -10.12 -27.68 17.86
N ALA A 113 -11.07 -28.48 18.33
CA ALA A 113 -10.80 -29.87 18.74
C ALA A 113 -10.38 -30.77 17.57
N LYS A 114 -10.76 -30.44 16.33
CA LYS A 114 -10.39 -31.20 15.13
C LYS A 114 -9.04 -30.79 14.58
N ASP A 115 -8.77 -29.48 14.51
CA ASP A 115 -7.48 -28.96 14.08
C ASP A 115 -7.08 -27.72 14.90
N PRO A 116 -6.35 -27.91 16.02
CA PRO A 116 -5.88 -26.82 16.86
C PRO A 116 -4.80 -25.95 16.19
N SER A 117 -4.20 -26.45 15.10
CA SER A 117 -3.13 -25.77 14.37
C SER A 117 -3.65 -24.84 13.28
N ASN A 118 -4.93 -24.97 12.92
CA ASN A 118 -5.55 -24.12 11.93
C ASN A 118 -5.72 -22.69 12.46
N THR A 119 -5.13 -21.75 11.76
CA THR A 119 -5.04 -20.34 12.15
C THR A 119 -6.33 -19.57 11.89
N ASP A 120 -7.14 -19.99 10.91
CA ASP A 120 -8.38 -19.31 10.48
C ASP A 120 -9.46 -19.24 11.59
N ILE A 121 -9.27 -19.93 12.73
CA ILE A 121 -10.17 -19.93 13.89
C ILE A 121 -9.61 -19.22 15.13
N TRP A 122 -8.32 -18.86 15.17
CA TRP A 122 -7.69 -18.31 16.38
C TRP A 122 -8.21 -16.93 16.76
N GLU A 123 -8.46 -16.05 15.79
CA GLU A 123 -9.10 -14.73 16.04
C GLU A 123 -10.48 -14.89 16.69
N GLY A 124 -11.32 -15.78 16.16
CA GLY A 124 -12.64 -16.05 16.73
C GLY A 124 -12.55 -16.60 18.16
N LEU A 125 -11.54 -17.43 18.44
CA LEU A 125 -11.31 -17.98 19.78
C LEU A 125 -10.84 -16.91 20.76
N LEU A 126 -10.01 -15.97 20.30
CA LEU A 126 -9.62 -14.78 21.07
C LEU A 126 -10.83 -13.90 21.38
N VAL A 127 -11.63 -13.54 20.38
CA VAL A 127 -12.86 -12.73 20.55
C VAL A 127 -13.77 -13.38 21.58
N ARG A 128 -14.03 -14.67 21.46
CA ARG A 128 -14.85 -15.42 22.41
C ARG A 128 -14.28 -15.38 23.82
N ALA A 129 -12.97 -15.60 23.99
CA ALA A 129 -12.34 -15.58 25.29
C ALA A 129 -12.50 -14.20 25.96
N ILE A 130 -12.30 -13.12 25.19
CA ILE A 130 -12.48 -11.74 25.65
C ILE A 130 -13.94 -11.47 26.04
N THR A 131 -14.90 -11.89 25.21
CA THR A 131 -16.35 -11.74 25.46
C THR A 131 -16.79 -12.44 26.73
N ASN A 132 -16.31 -13.67 26.95
CA ASN A 132 -16.66 -14.46 28.12
C ASN A 132 -15.84 -14.10 29.37
N GLY A 133 -14.83 -13.23 29.25
CA GLY A 133 -13.90 -12.93 30.35
C GLY A 133 -12.98 -14.10 30.72
N ASP A 134 -12.76 -15.04 29.80
CA ASP A 134 -11.86 -16.18 29.98
C ASP A 134 -10.41 -15.74 29.74
N LYS A 135 -9.77 -15.26 30.82
CA LYS A 135 -8.42 -14.69 30.73
C LYS A 135 -7.35 -15.70 30.33
N ALA A 136 -7.54 -16.98 30.64
CA ALA A 136 -6.56 -18.02 30.28
C ALA A 136 -6.52 -18.26 28.78
N ASN A 137 -7.69 -18.41 28.16
CA ASN A 137 -7.78 -18.54 26.70
C ASN A 137 -7.47 -17.24 25.97
N GLU A 138 -7.77 -16.07 26.56
CA GLU A 138 -7.38 -14.78 26.01
C GLU A 138 -5.85 -14.70 25.81
N VAL A 139 -5.08 -15.04 26.85
CA VAL A 139 -3.60 -15.06 26.76
C VAL A 139 -3.13 -16.11 25.75
N LEU A 140 -3.67 -17.33 25.83
CA LEU A 140 -3.27 -18.43 24.94
C LEU A 140 -3.42 -18.07 23.45
N PHE A 141 -4.58 -17.56 23.05
CA PHE A 141 -4.84 -17.25 21.64
C PHE A 141 -4.16 -15.96 21.19
N ALA A 142 -4.00 -14.97 22.08
CA ALA A 142 -3.17 -13.81 21.79
C ALA A 142 -1.71 -14.18 21.55
N GLU A 143 -1.13 -15.08 22.35
CA GLU A 143 0.25 -15.56 22.15
C GLU A 143 0.39 -16.38 20.85
N LYS A 144 -0.60 -17.22 20.52
CA LYS A 144 -0.63 -17.94 19.25
C LYS A 144 -0.63 -16.99 18.05
N LEU A 145 -1.51 -15.98 18.06
CA LEU A 145 -1.60 -14.98 17.00
C LEU A 145 -0.32 -14.15 16.90
N PHE A 146 0.20 -13.65 18.04
CA PHE A 146 1.41 -12.84 18.07
C PHE A 146 2.64 -13.56 17.48
N ASN A 147 2.74 -14.88 17.68
CA ASN A 147 3.87 -15.68 17.21
C ASN A 147 3.61 -16.31 15.82
N SER A 148 2.53 -15.94 15.14
CA SER A 148 2.18 -16.43 13.81
C SER A 148 2.40 -15.36 12.74
N ASP A 149 2.47 -15.79 11.48
CA ASP A 149 2.54 -14.90 10.30
C ASP A 149 1.14 -14.46 9.81
N GLU A 150 0.10 -14.68 10.63
CA GLU A 150 -1.31 -14.47 10.29
C GLU A 150 -1.79 -13.04 10.53
N GLU A 151 -0.96 -12.21 11.14
CA GLU A 151 -1.23 -10.79 11.34
C GLU A 151 -0.04 -9.95 10.92
N ASP A 152 -0.32 -8.83 10.28
CA ASP A 152 0.74 -7.92 9.86
C ASP A 152 1.32 -7.18 11.06
N ILE A 153 2.65 -7.10 11.11
CA ILE A 153 3.39 -6.45 12.19
C ILE A 153 3.01 -4.97 12.35
N SER A 154 2.55 -4.30 11.28
CA SER A 154 2.08 -2.91 11.35
C SER A 154 0.88 -2.74 12.28
N LEU A 155 0.02 -3.75 12.44
CA LEU A 155 -1.11 -3.70 13.38
C LEU A 155 -0.64 -3.68 14.82
N TYR A 156 0.43 -4.43 15.13
CA TYR A 156 1.04 -4.40 16.46
C TYR A 156 1.70 -3.06 16.70
N HIS A 157 2.45 -2.53 15.75
CA HIS A 157 3.06 -1.21 15.93
C HIS A 157 2.02 -0.10 16.08
N TRP A 158 0.95 -0.16 15.28
CA TRP A 158 -0.18 0.77 15.38
C TRP A 158 -0.90 0.65 16.73
N GLY A 159 -1.23 -0.58 17.15
CA GLY A 159 -1.83 -0.87 18.45
C GLY A 159 -0.96 -0.42 19.62
N TYR A 160 0.36 -0.62 19.54
CA TYR A 160 1.32 -0.12 20.52
C TYR A 160 1.29 1.40 20.63
N ASN A 161 1.28 2.11 19.48
CA ASN A 161 1.27 3.57 19.45
C ASN A 161 -0.01 4.11 20.09
N ILE A 162 -1.18 3.54 19.76
CA ILE A 162 -2.43 3.92 20.42
C ILE A 162 -2.35 3.68 21.92
N LEU A 163 -2.09 2.44 22.34
CA LEU A 163 -2.04 2.07 23.75
C LEU A 163 -1.08 2.98 24.53
N SER A 164 0.10 3.27 23.99
CA SER A 164 1.12 4.08 24.66
C SER A 164 0.72 5.55 24.82
N SER A 165 -0.17 6.06 23.97
CA SER A 165 -0.64 7.45 24.04
C SER A 165 -1.76 7.71 25.04
N LEU A 166 -2.44 6.66 25.50
CA LEU A 166 -3.59 6.78 26.41
C LEU A 166 -3.18 7.20 27.83
N GLU A 167 -4.06 7.94 28.50
CA GLU A 167 -3.99 8.17 29.94
C GLU A 167 -4.13 6.85 30.73
N GLN A 168 -3.72 6.89 32.00
CA GLN A 168 -3.80 5.73 32.88
C GLN A 168 -5.27 5.31 33.10
N ASN A 169 -5.55 4.02 32.95
CA ASN A 169 -6.88 3.43 33.04
C ASN A 169 -7.95 4.03 32.10
N ALA A 170 -7.53 4.58 30.95
CA ALA A 170 -8.44 5.11 29.94
C ALA A 170 -9.31 4.02 29.31
N ILE A 171 -10.46 4.41 28.76
CA ILE A 171 -11.28 3.59 27.87
C ILE A 171 -10.95 4.00 26.44
N LEU A 172 -10.56 3.04 25.61
CA LEU A 172 -10.39 3.20 24.17
C LEU A 172 -11.52 2.49 23.46
N PHE A 173 -12.36 3.23 22.74
CA PHE A 173 -13.32 2.68 21.79
C PHE A 173 -12.64 2.40 20.46
N THR A 174 -12.75 1.15 20.02
CA THR A 174 -12.38 0.66 18.70
C THR A 174 -13.65 0.17 17.99
N HIS A 175 -13.57 -0.19 16.71
CA HIS A 175 -14.75 -0.64 15.98
C HIS A 175 -14.56 -1.94 15.20
N GLY A 176 -13.57 -1.97 14.31
CA GLY A 176 -13.33 -3.11 13.43
C GLY A 176 -12.22 -4.02 13.93
N ASP A 177 -11.91 -5.03 13.13
CA ASP A 177 -10.84 -5.97 13.48
C ASP A 177 -9.47 -5.25 13.47
N ASN A 178 -9.23 -4.45 12.43
CA ASN A 178 -7.93 -3.79 12.20
C ASN A 178 -7.52 -2.80 13.29
N ASP A 179 -8.46 -2.12 13.95
CA ASP A 179 -8.15 -1.17 15.02
C ASP A 179 -8.25 -1.78 16.43
N THR A 180 -8.62 -3.07 16.53
CA THR A 180 -8.85 -3.76 17.82
C THR A 180 -7.81 -4.84 18.11
N PHE A 181 -7.60 -5.78 17.19
CA PHE A 181 -6.85 -7.01 17.47
C PHE A 181 -5.41 -6.73 17.88
N GLY A 182 -4.73 -5.81 17.20
CA GLY A 182 -3.35 -5.44 17.54
C GLY A 182 -3.21 -4.98 19.00
N ALA A 183 -4.17 -4.19 19.51
CA ALA A 183 -4.16 -3.72 20.89
C ALA A 183 -4.48 -4.85 21.88
N TRP A 184 -5.52 -5.66 21.63
CA TRP A 184 -5.86 -6.80 22.49
C TRP A 184 -4.73 -7.83 22.57
N ILE A 185 -4.13 -8.17 21.44
CA ILE A 185 -3.02 -9.13 21.38
C ILE A 185 -1.83 -8.62 22.19
N LEU A 186 -1.46 -7.35 22.05
CA LEU A 186 -0.35 -6.77 22.82
C LEU A 186 -0.65 -6.70 24.33
N GLN A 187 -1.88 -6.37 24.71
CA GLN A 187 -2.30 -6.37 26.12
C GLN A 187 -2.24 -7.78 26.72
N ALA A 188 -2.77 -8.78 26.01
CA ALA A 188 -2.87 -10.15 26.52
C ALA A 188 -1.54 -10.91 26.45
N ALA A 189 -0.83 -10.88 25.31
CA ALA A 189 0.39 -11.66 25.08
C ALA A 189 1.65 -10.97 25.62
N LYS A 190 1.68 -9.63 25.69
CA LYS A 190 2.88 -8.85 26.06
C LYS A 190 2.69 -7.97 27.30
N ASN A 191 1.50 -7.96 27.89
CA ASN A 191 1.18 -7.16 29.08
C ASN A 191 1.47 -5.65 28.87
N ILE A 192 1.30 -5.16 27.64
CA ILE A 192 1.53 -3.75 27.31
C ILE A 192 0.26 -2.97 27.66
N ARG A 193 0.35 -1.97 28.54
CA ARG A 193 -0.77 -1.08 28.89
C ARG A 193 -2.05 -1.84 29.27
N SER A 194 -1.90 -2.88 30.07
CA SER A 194 -3.01 -3.69 30.59
C SER A 194 -3.96 -2.90 31.51
N ASP A 195 -3.57 -1.69 31.92
CA ASP A 195 -4.42 -0.75 32.65
C ASP A 195 -5.51 -0.13 31.76
N ALA A 196 -5.24 0.08 30.47
CA ALA A 196 -6.20 0.65 29.54
C ALA A 196 -7.27 -0.39 29.14
N HIS A 197 -8.48 0.08 28.86
CA HIS A 197 -9.60 -0.77 28.49
C HIS A 197 -9.97 -0.57 27.02
N VAL A 198 -9.56 -1.52 26.17
CA VAL A 198 -9.91 -1.53 24.74
C VAL A 198 -11.29 -2.17 24.57
N VAL A 199 -12.27 -1.37 24.16
CA VAL A 199 -13.69 -1.73 24.03
C VAL A 199 -14.08 -1.64 22.56
N ASN A 200 -14.34 -2.79 21.94
CA ASN A 200 -14.81 -2.83 20.56
C ASN A 200 -16.32 -2.58 20.53
N THR A 201 -16.72 -1.51 19.83
CA THR A 201 -18.10 -1.05 19.73
C THR A 201 -19.01 -2.02 18.98
N SER A 202 -18.50 -2.79 18.01
CA SER A 202 -19.28 -3.80 17.28
C SER A 202 -19.74 -4.97 18.17
N LEU A 203 -19.03 -5.22 19.28
CA LEU A 203 -19.37 -6.27 20.24
C LEU A 203 -20.26 -5.80 21.39
N LEU A 204 -20.54 -4.49 21.52
CA LEU A 204 -21.39 -3.96 22.60
C LEU A 204 -22.86 -4.41 22.52
N MET A 205 -23.27 -4.97 21.39
CA MET A 205 -24.57 -5.62 21.21
C MET A 205 -24.64 -7.01 21.86
N ASP A 206 -23.49 -7.65 22.13
CA ASP A 206 -23.45 -8.89 22.90
C ASP A 206 -23.66 -8.57 24.39
N SER A 207 -24.67 -9.21 24.98
CA SER A 207 -25.06 -8.93 26.37
C SER A 207 -24.01 -9.35 27.39
N THR A 208 -23.21 -10.39 27.10
CA THR A 208 -22.13 -10.85 27.97
C THR A 208 -20.97 -9.84 27.94
N TYR A 209 -20.56 -9.45 26.73
CA TYR A 209 -19.51 -8.45 26.50
C TYR A 209 -19.87 -7.11 27.15
N CYS A 210 -21.07 -6.61 26.89
CA CYS A 210 -21.52 -5.32 27.43
C CYS A 210 -21.65 -5.33 28.95
N ASN A 211 -22.24 -6.38 29.53
CA ASN A 211 -22.41 -6.50 30.99
C ASN A 211 -21.05 -6.56 31.72
N LYS A 212 -20.04 -7.22 31.13
CA LYS A 212 -18.66 -7.21 31.65
C LYS A 212 -18.14 -5.78 31.83
N TYR A 213 -18.27 -4.92 30.81
CA TYR A 213 -17.77 -3.55 30.88
C TYR A 213 -18.66 -2.62 31.71
N TRP A 214 -19.97 -2.83 31.72
CA TRP A 214 -20.88 -2.09 32.60
C TRP A 214 -20.55 -2.28 34.06
N ASN A 215 -20.38 -3.52 34.52
CA ASN A 215 -20.00 -3.79 35.91
C ASN A 215 -18.63 -3.21 36.25
N LEU A 216 -17.71 -3.16 35.27
CA LEU A 216 -16.37 -2.61 35.47
C LEU A 216 -16.36 -1.08 35.56
N PHE A 217 -17.14 -0.40 34.72
CA PHE A 217 -17.10 1.07 34.59
C PHE A 217 -18.15 1.77 35.43
N LEU A 218 -19.29 1.13 35.66
CA LEU A 218 -20.46 1.67 36.34
C LEU A 218 -20.97 0.70 37.42
N PRO A 219 -20.12 0.28 38.39
CA PRO A 219 -20.45 -0.78 39.36
C PRO A 219 -21.65 -0.49 40.26
N ASN A 220 -22.01 0.80 40.41
CA ASN A 220 -23.13 1.24 41.25
C ASN A 220 -24.40 1.55 40.45
N GLU A 221 -24.35 1.48 39.12
CA GLU A 221 -25.48 1.79 38.26
C GLU A 221 -26.33 0.56 37.98
N LYS A 222 -27.65 0.76 37.91
CA LYS A 222 -28.58 -0.31 37.54
C LYS A 222 -28.42 -0.64 36.07
N TRP A 223 -28.15 -1.92 35.77
CA TRP A 223 -28.04 -2.43 34.41
C TRP A 223 -29.24 -2.04 33.53
N VAL A 224 -28.97 -1.40 32.40
CA VAL A 224 -29.97 -1.08 31.37
C VAL A 224 -29.74 -1.99 30.17
N SER A 225 -30.49 -3.07 30.11
CA SER A 225 -30.38 -4.02 28.99
C SER A 225 -30.97 -3.43 27.70
N ILE A 226 -30.43 -3.90 26.57
CA ILE A 226 -30.91 -3.56 25.23
C ILE A 226 -32.39 -3.88 24.99
N GLN A 227 -33.02 -4.75 25.80
CA GLN A 227 -34.44 -5.12 25.66
C GLN A 227 -35.39 -3.92 25.83
N ASN A 228 -34.94 -2.83 26.46
CA ASN A 228 -35.72 -1.59 26.57
C ASN A 228 -35.74 -0.75 25.28
N TYR A 229 -34.92 -1.10 24.28
CA TYR A 229 -34.76 -0.38 23.01
C TYR A 229 -35.35 -1.14 21.80
N TYR A 230 -35.97 -2.31 22.01
CA TYR A 230 -36.68 -3.05 20.97
C TYR A 230 -38.20 -2.91 21.15
N THR A 231 -38.90 -2.49 20.08
CA THR A 231 -40.34 -2.69 19.93
C THR A 231 -40.57 -3.89 19.00
N ASP A 232 -41.30 -4.89 19.47
CA ASP A 232 -41.85 -6.02 18.68
C ASP A 232 -40.90 -6.82 17.76
N ASN A 233 -39.86 -7.43 18.35
CA ASN A 233 -39.06 -8.54 17.75
C ASN A 233 -38.47 -8.30 16.34
N LYS A 234 -38.41 -7.04 15.87
CA LYS A 234 -37.62 -6.66 14.69
C LYS A 234 -36.41 -5.88 15.16
N VAL A 235 -35.23 -6.33 14.77
CA VAL A 235 -34.00 -5.53 14.91
C VAL A 235 -34.14 -4.38 13.93
N ASP A 236 -34.54 -3.23 14.43
CA ASP A 236 -34.34 -1.98 13.72
C ASP A 236 -32.85 -1.64 13.90
N TRP A 237 -32.08 -1.63 12.81
CA TRP A 237 -30.63 -1.39 12.87
C TRP A 237 -30.32 -0.02 13.47
N ASP A 238 -31.20 0.95 13.27
CA ASP A 238 -31.12 2.29 13.86
C ASP A 238 -31.15 2.25 15.40
N ASN A 239 -31.88 1.29 16.01
CA ASN A 239 -31.94 1.13 17.47
C ASN A 239 -30.66 0.51 18.06
N GLY A 240 -29.94 -0.32 17.31
CA GLY A 240 -28.68 -0.93 17.76
C GLY A 240 -27.53 0.07 17.81
N TYR A 241 -27.44 0.95 16.81
CA TYR A 241 -26.47 2.05 16.80
C TYR A 241 -26.75 3.04 17.93
N ALA A 242 -28.02 3.44 18.10
CA ALA A 242 -28.44 4.32 19.19
C ALA A 242 -28.09 3.75 20.57
N TYR A 243 -28.30 2.44 20.76
CA TYR A 243 -27.93 1.78 22.02
C TYR A 243 -26.42 1.77 22.25
N THR A 244 -25.62 1.52 21.21
CA THR A 244 -24.16 1.54 21.29
C THR A 244 -23.64 2.94 21.65
N GLN A 245 -24.17 3.99 21.02
CA GLN A 245 -23.82 5.37 21.34
C GLN A 245 -24.22 5.74 22.79
N PHE A 246 -25.42 5.34 23.21
CA PHE A 246 -25.87 5.48 24.60
C PHE A 246 -24.88 4.84 25.58
N LEU A 247 -24.42 3.62 25.31
CA LEU A 247 -23.43 2.93 26.13
C LEU A 247 -22.10 3.68 26.17
N MET A 248 -21.60 4.15 25.03
CA MET A 248 -20.35 4.92 24.96
C MET A 248 -20.45 6.19 25.83
N LYS A 249 -21.55 6.93 25.73
CA LYS A 249 -21.81 8.13 26.53
C LYS A 249 -21.95 7.80 28.01
N LYS A 250 -22.62 6.69 28.35
CA LYS A 250 -22.73 6.21 29.72
C LYS A 250 -21.39 5.80 30.31
N PHE A 251 -20.54 5.12 29.55
CA PHE A 251 -19.20 4.76 30.01
C PHE A 251 -18.30 5.99 30.20
N ALA A 252 -18.57 7.10 29.50
CA ALA A 252 -17.90 8.39 29.76
C ALA A 252 -18.20 8.96 31.15
N GLU A 253 -19.33 8.59 31.78
CA GLU A 253 -19.68 8.99 33.15
C GLU A 253 -18.83 8.26 34.22
N SER A 254 -18.02 7.27 33.84
CA SER A 254 -17.16 6.51 34.76
C SER A 254 -16.02 7.32 35.37
N GLY A 255 -15.75 8.53 34.87
CA GLY A 255 -14.62 9.36 35.27
C GLY A 255 -13.27 8.94 34.67
N ARG A 256 -13.27 7.97 33.74
CA ARG A 256 -12.09 7.54 32.98
C ARG A 256 -11.91 8.44 31.76
N ALA A 257 -10.66 8.65 31.34
CA ALA A 257 -10.39 9.28 30.04
C ALA A 257 -10.98 8.43 28.92
N ILE A 258 -11.70 9.06 27.99
CA ILE A 258 -12.34 8.39 26.86
C ILE A 258 -11.61 8.75 25.58
N HIS A 259 -11.19 7.71 24.85
CA HIS A 259 -10.59 7.82 23.54
C HIS A 259 -11.38 7.01 22.54
N MET A 260 -11.41 7.46 21.29
CA MET A 260 -11.95 6.74 20.15
C MET A 260 -10.86 6.69 19.09
N THR A 261 -10.65 5.56 18.44
CA THR A 261 -9.70 5.50 17.33
C THR A 261 -10.14 6.44 16.21
N VAL A 262 -9.20 6.97 15.43
CA VAL A 262 -9.54 7.73 14.22
C VAL A 262 -10.27 6.88 13.16
N ALA A 263 -10.26 5.55 13.32
CA ALA A 263 -11.00 4.61 12.49
C ALA A 263 -12.43 4.36 12.97
N THR A 264 -12.82 4.87 14.16
CA THR A 264 -14.18 4.75 14.67
C THR A 264 -15.15 5.49 13.74
N PRO A 265 -16.21 4.83 13.24
CA PRO A 265 -17.15 5.44 12.30
C PRO A 265 -17.81 6.72 12.82
N GLU A 266 -18.06 7.68 11.93
CA GLU A 266 -18.59 9.01 12.27
C GLU A 266 -19.92 8.93 13.03
N TYR A 267 -20.80 8.02 12.63
CA TYR A 267 -22.10 7.87 13.27
C TYR A 267 -22.00 7.41 14.73
N TYR A 268 -20.91 6.80 15.22
CA TYR A 268 -20.76 6.54 16.66
C TYR A 268 -20.24 7.76 17.43
N LYS A 269 -19.53 8.65 16.74
CA LYS A 269 -18.98 9.88 17.31
C LYS A 269 -20.03 10.99 17.40
N SER A 270 -21.05 10.96 16.54
CA SER A 270 -22.05 12.03 16.43
C SER A 270 -22.88 12.32 17.69
N GLU A 271 -22.90 11.42 18.68
CA GLU A 271 -23.55 11.67 19.99
C GLU A 271 -22.67 12.43 20.99
N PHE A 272 -21.39 12.63 20.62
CA PHE A 272 -20.45 13.53 21.26
C PHE A 272 -20.42 14.82 20.43
N GLU A 273 -20.41 15.97 21.10
CA GLU A 273 -20.28 17.25 20.40
C GLU A 273 -18.91 17.28 19.72
N GLU A 274 -18.86 17.71 18.44
CA GLU A 274 -17.63 17.69 17.64
C GLU A 274 -16.49 18.49 18.31
N GLU A 275 -16.84 19.61 18.94
CA GLU A 275 -15.93 20.46 19.68
C GLU A 275 -15.33 19.79 20.94
N ASP A 276 -15.99 18.76 21.48
CA ASP A 276 -15.51 17.98 22.63
C ASP A 276 -14.51 16.89 22.21
N LEU A 277 -14.39 16.57 20.91
CA LEU A 277 -13.53 15.51 20.39
C LEU A 277 -12.18 16.08 19.94
N ILE A 278 -11.19 15.97 20.82
CA ILE A 278 -9.85 16.52 20.59
C ILE A 278 -8.98 15.48 19.89
N LEU A 279 -8.55 15.77 18.66
CA LEU A 279 -7.58 14.92 17.96
C LEU A 279 -6.24 14.92 18.73
N THR A 280 -5.82 13.75 19.19
CA THR A 280 -4.57 13.56 19.95
C THR A 280 -3.55 12.71 19.18
N GLY A 281 -3.86 12.30 17.95
CA GLY A 281 -2.98 11.53 17.09
C GLY A 281 -3.78 10.46 16.37
N LEU A 282 -3.57 9.20 16.74
CA LEU A 282 -4.38 8.07 16.27
C LEU A 282 -5.73 7.93 16.98
N THR A 283 -6.03 8.81 17.93
CA THR A 283 -7.30 8.84 18.66
C THR A 283 -7.89 10.23 18.75
N PHE A 284 -9.21 10.31 18.84
CA PHE A 284 -9.95 11.44 19.37
C PHE A 284 -10.17 11.23 20.87
N LYS A 285 -9.77 12.20 21.69
CA LYS A 285 -10.06 12.22 23.12
C LYS A 285 -11.33 13.02 23.36
N TYR A 286 -12.28 12.46 24.11
CA TYR A 286 -13.44 13.22 24.57
C TYR A 286 -13.05 14.09 25.77
N ASP A 287 -13.13 15.42 25.61
CA ASP A 287 -12.83 16.43 26.63
C ASP A 287 -13.81 17.60 26.54
N PRO A 288 -15.02 17.48 27.15
CA PRO A 288 -16.03 18.54 27.17
C PRO A 288 -15.63 19.77 27.98
N SER A 289 -14.47 19.74 28.65
CA SER A 289 -13.93 20.92 29.34
C SER A 289 -12.99 21.74 28.45
N HIS A 290 -12.68 21.25 27.25
CA HIS A 290 -11.74 21.81 26.27
C HIS A 290 -10.40 22.24 26.89
N LYS A 291 -9.91 21.50 27.88
CA LYS A 291 -8.62 21.78 28.55
C LYS A 291 -7.45 21.16 27.80
N THR A 292 -7.71 20.16 26.96
CA THR A 292 -6.70 19.47 26.17
C THR A 292 -6.44 20.23 24.88
N SER A 293 -5.17 20.62 24.66
CA SER A 293 -4.74 21.15 23.36
C SER A 293 -4.47 20.01 22.38
N SER A 294 -5.11 20.07 21.21
CA SER A 294 -4.85 19.12 20.12
C SER A 294 -3.38 19.16 19.67
N ILE A 295 -2.85 20.35 19.34
CA ILE A 295 -1.46 20.50 18.87
C ILE A 295 -0.45 20.01 19.91
N ALA A 296 -0.61 20.37 21.20
CA ALA A 296 0.31 19.91 22.24
C ALA A 296 0.29 18.38 22.39
N SER A 297 -0.89 17.76 22.24
CA SER A 297 -1.05 16.31 22.29
C SER A 297 -0.42 15.63 21.07
N LEU A 298 -0.61 16.21 19.88
CA LEU A 298 0.02 15.74 18.65
C LEU A 298 1.54 15.79 18.74
N ILE A 299 2.11 16.91 19.19
CA ILE A 299 3.56 17.06 19.40
C ILE A 299 4.07 15.98 20.35
N LYS A 300 3.46 15.86 21.54
CA LYS A 300 3.83 14.84 22.53
C LYS A 300 3.82 13.44 21.92
N ASN A 301 2.73 13.09 21.23
CA ASN A 301 2.53 11.73 20.78
C ASN A 301 3.43 11.38 19.58
N PHE A 302 3.48 12.21 18.55
CA PHE A 302 4.31 11.94 17.37
C PHE A 302 5.80 12.07 17.63
N GLU A 303 6.24 13.01 18.47
CA GLU A 303 7.68 13.24 18.69
C GLU A 303 8.28 12.38 19.81
N SER A 304 7.47 11.83 20.71
CA SER A 304 8.00 11.18 21.94
C SER A 304 7.32 9.89 22.37
N VAL A 305 6.13 9.57 21.86
CA VAL A 305 5.40 8.36 22.27
C VAL A 305 5.36 7.33 21.14
N TYR A 306 5.06 7.78 19.93
CA TYR A 306 4.93 6.92 18.77
C TYR A 306 6.29 6.45 18.31
N LYS A 307 6.39 5.14 18.10
CA LYS A 307 7.48 4.54 17.34
C LYS A 307 7.12 4.72 15.88
N LEU A 308 7.85 5.54 15.13
CA LEU A 308 7.53 5.84 13.73
C LEU A 308 8.54 5.22 12.76
N GLU A 309 9.58 4.58 13.29
CA GLU A 309 10.65 3.96 12.51
C GLU A 309 10.09 2.88 11.57
N TYR A 310 9.04 2.16 11.97
CA TYR A 310 8.38 1.16 11.13
C TYR A 310 7.54 1.78 9.99
N VAL A 311 7.12 3.04 10.16
CA VAL A 311 6.43 3.79 9.09
C VAL A 311 7.46 4.24 8.06
N GLU A 312 8.62 4.71 8.52
CA GLU A 312 9.76 5.12 7.68
C GLU A 312 10.40 3.93 6.96
N GLN A 313 10.55 2.81 7.67
CA GLN A 313 11.28 1.65 7.22
C GLN A 313 10.32 0.49 6.91
N ARG A 314 9.59 0.60 5.79
CA ARG A 314 8.81 -0.54 5.27
C ARG A 314 9.73 -1.61 4.70
N TYR A 315 10.21 -2.48 5.58
CA TYR A 315 11.18 -3.50 5.23
C TYR A 315 10.62 -4.66 4.38
N PHE A 316 9.30 -4.81 4.22
CA PHE A 316 8.73 -6.01 3.60
C PHE A 316 7.50 -5.71 2.72
N SER A 317 7.57 -6.09 1.45
CA SER A 317 6.37 -6.38 0.67
C SER A 317 5.93 -7.81 1.01
N ASN A 318 4.80 -7.93 1.69
CA ASN A 318 4.16 -9.20 2.01
C ASN A 318 2.70 -9.17 1.50
N ILE A 319 1.96 -10.26 1.71
CA ILE A 319 0.54 -10.37 1.33
C ILE A 319 -0.35 -9.34 2.03
N TRP A 320 0.15 -8.66 3.07
CA TRP A 320 -0.56 -7.69 3.91
C TRP A 320 -0.24 -6.23 3.60
N ASP A 321 0.59 -5.95 2.58
CA ASP A 321 1.10 -4.59 2.28
C ASP A 321 -0.02 -3.54 2.13
N ASN A 322 -1.19 -3.94 1.60
CA ASN A 322 -2.36 -3.05 1.52
C ASN A 322 -2.97 -2.74 2.89
N LYS A 323 -3.05 -3.72 3.80
CA LYS A 323 -3.52 -3.52 5.19
C LYS A 323 -2.59 -2.55 5.91
N ALA A 324 -1.27 -2.77 5.81
CA ALA A 324 -0.26 -1.90 6.40
C ALA A 324 -0.31 -0.48 5.84
N LYS A 325 -0.50 -0.32 4.52
CA LYS A 325 -0.73 0.98 3.88
C LYS A 325 -1.93 1.71 4.46
N ASN A 326 -3.05 1.02 4.59
CA ASN A 326 -4.28 1.62 5.14
C ASN A 326 -4.10 2.04 6.61
N MET A 327 -3.43 1.23 7.42
CA MET A 327 -3.14 1.60 8.81
C MET A 327 -2.17 2.79 8.90
N ALA A 328 -1.18 2.88 8.01
CA ALA A 328 -0.28 4.02 7.98
C ALA A 328 -1.00 5.33 7.62
N LYS A 329 -2.02 5.28 6.76
CA LYS A 329 -2.80 6.47 6.36
C LYS A 329 -3.50 7.15 7.54
N THR A 330 -3.80 6.43 8.64
CA THR A 330 -4.42 7.04 9.82
C THR A 330 -3.51 8.06 10.52
N TYR A 331 -2.20 8.03 10.29
CA TYR A 331 -1.26 9.02 10.84
C TYR A 331 -1.31 10.36 10.09
N LEU A 332 -1.81 10.38 8.85
CA LEU A 332 -1.82 11.59 8.00
C LEU A 332 -2.56 12.76 8.66
N THR A 333 -3.72 12.49 9.28
CA THR A 333 -4.53 13.55 9.91
C THR A 333 -3.72 14.33 10.97
N GLY A 334 -2.96 13.63 11.80
CA GLY A 334 -2.10 14.24 12.81
C GLY A 334 -0.84 14.89 12.22
N LEU A 335 -0.16 14.19 11.30
CA LEU A 335 1.08 14.68 10.68
C LEU A 335 0.86 15.96 9.87
N ILE A 336 -0.24 16.07 9.13
CA ILE A 336 -0.52 17.25 8.32
C ILE A 336 -0.82 18.46 9.21
N LYS A 337 -1.59 18.27 10.31
CA LYS A 337 -1.78 19.35 11.30
C LYS A 337 -0.46 19.80 11.93
N LEU A 338 0.43 18.86 12.25
CA LEU A 338 1.77 19.18 12.76
C LEU A 338 2.62 19.91 11.73
N TYR A 339 2.60 19.48 10.47
CA TYR A 339 3.30 20.15 9.39
C TYR A 339 2.87 21.63 9.27
N VAL A 340 1.56 21.92 9.27
CA VAL A 340 1.04 23.31 9.24
C VAL A 340 1.53 24.08 10.45
N HIS A 341 1.47 23.49 11.64
CA HIS A 341 1.94 24.11 12.86
C HIS A 341 3.43 24.48 12.81
N TYR A 342 4.29 23.57 12.33
CA TYR A 342 5.73 23.85 12.21
C TYR A 342 6.03 24.92 11.16
N GLN A 343 5.29 24.94 10.06
CA GLN A 343 5.40 25.99 9.05
C GLN A 343 5.03 27.37 9.65
N GLN A 344 3.92 27.46 10.38
CA GLN A 344 3.47 28.71 11.01
C GLN A 344 4.42 29.20 12.12
N THR A 345 5.07 28.27 12.82
CA THR A 345 6.03 28.59 13.90
C THR A 345 7.46 28.77 13.40
N GLY A 346 7.74 28.49 12.13
CA GLY A 346 9.07 28.62 11.52
C GLY A 346 10.06 27.51 11.90
N ASN A 347 9.57 26.35 12.35
CA ASN A 347 10.42 25.20 12.69
C ASN A 347 10.72 24.35 11.45
N THR A 348 11.73 24.74 10.68
CA THR A 348 12.04 24.13 9.38
C THR A 348 12.49 22.67 9.45
N GLU A 349 13.15 22.26 10.54
CA GLU A 349 13.57 20.87 10.75
C GLU A 349 12.36 19.95 10.94
N LYS A 350 11.43 20.34 11.83
CA LYS A 350 10.22 19.56 12.09
C LYS A 350 9.22 19.62 10.96
N GLU A 351 9.16 20.73 10.23
CA GLU A 351 8.43 20.83 8.97
C GLU A 351 8.93 19.79 7.95
N ALA A 352 10.26 19.73 7.72
CA ALA A 352 10.85 18.77 6.79
C ALA A 352 10.62 17.31 7.22
N TRP A 353 10.75 17.02 8.52
CA TRP A 353 10.45 15.69 9.08
C TRP A 353 8.99 15.28 8.89
N ALA A 354 8.03 16.15 9.25
CA ALA A 354 6.61 15.84 9.08
C ALA A 354 6.27 15.62 7.60
N LYS A 355 6.83 16.45 6.71
CA LYS A 355 6.67 16.30 5.26
C LYS A 355 7.21 14.96 4.75
N HIS A 356 8.39 14.55 5.21
CA HIS A 356 9.00 13.27 4.83
C HIS A 356 8.09 12.09 5.19
N LEU A 357 7.58 12.04 6.42
CA LEU A 357 6.65 10.99 6.86
C LEU A 357 5.36 10.98 6.04
N ILE A 358 4.78 12.15 5.76
CA ILE A 358 3.57 12.25 4.93
C ILE A 358 3.81 11.64 3.53
N GLN A 359 4.95 11.94 2.91
CA GLN A 359 5.31 11.43 1.58
C GLN A 359 5.60 9.93 1.56
N ILE A 360 6.14 9.36 2.65
CA ILE A 360 6.32 7.91 2.78
C ILE A 360 4.95 7.21 2.89
N ILE A 361 4.04 7.77 3.68
CA ILE A 361 2.74 7.15 3.96
C ILE A 361 1.83 7.18 2.74
N GLU A 362 1.76 8.33 2.07
CA GLU A 362 0.98 8.51 0.86
C GLU A 362 1.85 9.22 -0.19
N PRO A 363 2.52 8.46 -1.07
CA PRO A 363 3.33 9.05 -2.13
C PRO A 363 2.47 9.62 -3.27
N ASN A 364 1.17 9.30 -3.36
CA ASN A 364 0.31 9.84 -4.41
C ASN A 364 -0.05 11.31 -4.12
N PRO A 365 0.43 12.27 -4.94
CA PRO A 365 0.20 13.67 -4.68
C PRO A 365 -1.26 14.11 -4.94
N ILE A 366 -2.06 13.36 -5.70
CA ILE A 366 -3.50 13.64 -5.86
C ILE A 366 -4.20 13.40 -4.53
N THR A 367 -3.98 12.22 -3.95
CA THR A 367 -4.55 11.85 -2.66
C THR A 367 -4.09 12.81 -1.56
N LEU A 368 -2.81 13.18 -1.56
CA LEU A 368 -2.30 14.22 -0.67
C LEU A 368 -2.91 15.61 -0.92
N GLY A 369 -3.21 15.96 -2.17
CA GLY A 369 -3.93 17.18 -2.53
C GLY A 369 -5.31 17.27 -1.87
N ILE A 370 -6.07 16.16 -1.86
CA ILE A 370 -7.36 16.05 -1.18
C ILE A 370 -7.21 16.32 0.33
N TYR A 371 -6.21 15.72 0.97
CA TYR A 371 -5.93 15.98 2.39
C TYR A 371 -5.49 17.44 2.62
N GLY A 372 -4.73 18.03 1.70
CA GLY A 372 -4.29 19.42 1.73
C GLY A 372 -5.46 20.40 1.70
N ASP A 373 -6.45 20.18 0.82
CA ASP A 373 -7.64 21.01 0.70
C ASP A 373 -8.55 20.89 1.95
N PHE A 374 -8.68 19.69 2.53
CA PHE A 374 -9.39 19.50 3.80
C PHE A 374 -8.75 20.31 4.94
N ILE A 375 -7.43 20.26 5.11
CA ILE A 375 -6.75 20.99 6.19
C ILE A 375 -6.67 22.50 5.92
N GLU A 376 -6.61 22.94 4.66
CA GLU A 376 -6.76 24.36 4.31
C GLU A 376 -8.11 24.89 4.81
N SER A 377 -9.18 24.10 4.67
CA SER A 377 -10.50 24.48 5.19
C SER A 377 -10.54 24.60 6.71
N GLU A 378 -9.78 23.77 7.45
CA GLU A 378 -9.73 23.82 8.92
C GLU A 378 -8.81 24.93 9.46
N THR A 379 -7.70 25.20 8.78
CA THR A 379 -6.60 26.03 9.33
C THR A 379 -6.48 27.40 8.65
N GLY A 380 -7.17 27.61 7.52
CA GLY A 380 -7.01 28.78 6.67
C GLY A 380 -5.63 28.88 5.99
N VAL A 381 -4.78 27.88 6.17
CA VAL A 381 -3.44 27.81 5.58
C VAL A 381 -3.41 26.60 4.66
N LYS A 382 -3.15 26.84 3.37
CA LYS A 382 -2.89 25.74 2.43
C LYS A 382 -1.61 25.04 2.88
N PRO A 383 -1.70 23.84 3.49
CA PRO A 383 -0.55 23.20 4.13
C PRO A 383 0.52 23.01 3.07
N ILE A 384 0.09 22.44 1.95
CA ILE A 384 0.99 21.99 0.92
C ILE A 384 0.25 22.19 -0.41
N GLU A 385 0.88 22.85 -1.37
CA GLU A 385 0.57 22.60 -2.79
C GLU A 385 1.06 21.18 -3.11
N PHE A 386 0.34 20.16 -2.64
CA PHE A 386 0.48 18.80 -3.15
C PHE A 386 -0.23 18.82 -4.48
N ASN A 387 0.48 19.36 -5.46
CA ASN A 387 -0.05 19.38 -6.81
C ASN A 387 -0.12 17.92 -7.17
N GLY A 388 -1.35 17.42 -7.30
CA GLY A 388 -1.65 16.11 -7.88
C GLY A 388 -0.79 15.87 -9.11
N LEU A 389 -0.73 14.61 -9.54
CA LEU A 389 0.07 14.04 -10.63
C LEU A 389 -0.12 14.77 -11.99
N TRP A 390 0.27 16.03 -11.99
CA TRP A 390 0.31 17.00 -13.04
C TRP A 390 1.70 17.57 -12.92
N ILE A 391 2.47 17.36 -13.96
CA ILE A 391 3.79 17.92 -14.05
C ILE A 391 3.61 19.44 -14.07
N LYS A 392 3.94 20.12 -12.96
CA LYS A 392 4.04 21.58 -12.95
C LYS A 392 5.10 21.98 -13.96
N THR A 393 4.67 22.37 -15.16
CA THR A 393 5.56 22.63 -16.30
C THR A 393 6.69 23.58 -15.95
N LYS A 394 6.43 24.60 -15.14
CA LYS A 394 7.45 25.53 -14.62
C LYS A 394 8.55 24.84 -13.80
N ASN A 395 8.22 23.89 -12.93
CA ASN A 395 9.20 23.19 -12.11
C ASN A 395 9.88 22.09 -12.91
N TYR A 396 9.13 21.35 -13.71
CA TYR A 396 9.67 20.30 -14.57
C TYR A 396 10.63 20.86 -15.62
N PHE A 397 10.36 22.04 -16.17
CA PHE A 397 11.28 22.70 -17.10
C PHE A 397 12.66 22.98 -16.49
N LYS A 398 12.79 23.08 -15.15
CA LYS A 398 14.08 23.34 -14.50
C LYS A 398 15.09 22.20 -14.69
N LYS A 399 14.63 20.97 -14.97
CA LYS A 399 15.51 19.84 -15.28
C LYS A 399 15.96 19.78 -16.74
N PHE A 400 15.62 20.77 -17.57
CA PHE A 400 16.00 20.79 -18.98
C PHE A 400 17.11 21.80 -19.24
N ASN A 401 18.15 21.35 -19.93
CA ASN A 401 19.18 22.23 -20.47
C ASN A 401 18.94 22.45 -21.96
N GLN A 402 19.22 23.67 -22.40
CA GLN A 402 19.13 24.02 -23.82
C GLN A 402 20.31 23.42 -24.57
N ILE A 403 20.03 22.65 -25.62
CA ILE A 403 21.04 22.02 -26.49
C ILE A 403 21.17 22.84 -27.78
N GLU A 404 20.04 23.24 -28.37
CA GLU A 404 19.96 24.17 -29.51
C GLU A 404 18.85 25.20 -29.30
N GLU A 405 18.63 26.11 -30.25
CA GLU A 405 17.65 27.19 -30.14
C GLU A 405 16.26 26.71 -29.69
N ASP A 406 15.78 25.62 -30.29
CA ASP A 406 14.45 25.06 -30.02
C ASP A 406 14.50 23.61 -29.52
N LEU A 407 15.67 23.14 -29.07
CA LEU A 407 15.86 21.77 -28.56
C LEU A 407 16.45 21.80 -27.15
N TYR A 408 15.78 21.09 -26.24
CA TYR A 408 16.20 20.92 -24.86
C TYR A 408 16.31 19.44 -24.52
N ALA A 409 17.22 19.08 -23.62
CA ALA A 409 17.37 17.73 -23.11
C ALA A 409 17.24 17.71 -21.58
N SER A 410 16.61 16.67 -21.04
CA SER A 410 16.63 16.41 -19.61
C SER A 410 18.07 16.25 -19.12
N GLN A 411 18.38 16.89 -18.00
CA GLN A 411 19.68 16.80 -17.31
C GLN A 411 20.00 15.34 -16.94
N THR A 412 18.99 14.53 -16.63
CA THR A 412 19.15 13.17 -16.13
C THR A 412 18.39 12.17 -17.00
N GLU A 413 18.66 10.88 -16.80
CA GLU A 413 17.74 9.82 -17.21
C GLU A 413 16.35 10.03 -16.56
N GLU A 414 15.29 9.52 -17.18
CA GLU A 414 13.94 9.65 -16.62
C GLU A 414 13.80 8.77 -15.36
N MET A 415 13.27 9.35 -14.28
CA MET A 415 13.28 8.70 -12.97
C MET A 415 12.06 7.79 -12.76
N ASN A 416 12.18 6.80 -11.85
CA ASN A 416 11.06 5.90 -11.52
C ASN A 416 9.82 6.68 -11.03
N TRP A 417 9.99 7.71 -10.19
CA TRP A 417 8.85 8.48 -9.70
C TRP A 417 8.10 9.21 -10.81
N GLU A 418 8.83 9.77 -11.79
CA GLU A 418 8.26 10.47 -12.93
C GLU A 418 7.48 9.52 -13.83
N TYR A 419 7.99 8.31 -14.04
CA TYR A 419 7.30 7.29 -14.82
C TYR A 419 6.06 6.75 -14.10
N ARG A 420 6.08 6.63 -12.77
CA ARG A 420 4.90 6.23 -12.00
C ARG A 420 3.74 7.20 -12.12
N ILE A 421 4.01 8.50 -12.28
CA ILE A 421 2.95 9.51 -12.53
C ILE A 421 2.15 9.14 -13.78
N PHE A 422 2.85 8.81 -14.86
CA PHE A 422 2.23 8.34 -16.09
C PHE A 422 1.45 7.04 -15.89
N LEU A 423 2.00 6.07 -15.15
CA LEU A 423 1.33 4.81 -14.89
C LEU A 423 0.05 4.97 -14.07
N ASP A 424 0.05 5.87 -13.08
CA ASP A 424 -1.13 6.11 -12.25
C ASP A 424 -2.25 6.78 -13.05
N ASP A 425 -1.93 7.75 -13.93
CA ASP A 425 -2.90 8.29 -14.90
C ASP A 425 -3.48 7.19 -15.79
N LEU A 426 -2.64 6.27 -16.29
CA LEU A 426 -3.13 5.13 -17.07
C LEU A 426 -4.01 4.18 -16.26
N LYS A 427 -3.69 3.88 -15.00
CA LYS A 427 -4.55 3.02 -14.17
C LYS A 427 -5.95 3.59 -14.02
N GLU A 428 -6.06 4.91 -13.89
CA GLU A 428 -7.34 5.60 -13.72
C GLU A 428 -8.10 5.72 -15.03
N ASN A 429 -7.41 6.13 -16.11
CA ASN A 429 -8.05 6.55 -17.34
C ASN A 429 -7.98 5.53 -18.49
N ASN A 430 -7.03 4.58 -18.45
CA ASN A 430 -6.85 3.53 -19.47
C ASN A 430 -6.15 2.26 -18.93
N PRO A 431 -6.85 1.43 -18.11
CA PRO A 431 -6.24 0.27 -17.45
C PRO A 431 -5.59 -0.76 -18.41
N GLN A 432 -6.09 -0.87 -19.64
CA GLN A 432 -5.51 -1.75 -20.65
C GLN A 432 -4.13 -1.26 -21.10
N ALA A 433 -3.95 0.05 -21.24
CA ALA A 433 -2.65 0.65 -21.53
C ALA A 433 -1.70 0.54 -20.34
N TYR A 434 -2.20 0.60 -19.10
CA TYR A 434 -1.37 0.38 -17.91
C TYR A 434 -0.66 -0.99 -17.95
N GLU A 435 -1.39 -2.07 -18.22
CA GLU A 435 -0.78 -3.42 -18.30
C GLU A 435 0.25 -3.53 -19.41
N LYS A 436 0.04 -2.81 -20.53
CA LYS A 436 0.96 -2.81 -21.66
C LYS A 436 2.25 -2.01 -21.39
N PHE A 437 2.16 -0.92 -20.63
CA PHE A 437 3.24 0.05 -20.47
C PHE A 437 3.94 0.02 -19.11
N ARG A 438 3.43 -0.75 -18.13
CA ARG A 438 4.13 -0.94 -16.86
C ARG A 438 5.48 -1.67 -17.03
N PRO A 439 6.49 -1.38 -16.19
CA PRO A 439 7.75 -2.12 -16.18
C PRO A 439 7.54 -3.62 -15.89
N ASP A 440 8.31 -4.48 -16.56
CA ASP A 440 8.42 -5.90 -16.20
C ASP A 440 9.54 -6.11 -15.19
N SER A 441 9.22 -5.97 -13.90
CA SER A 441 10.21 -6.10 -12.82
C SER A 441 10.84 -7.51 -12.74
N THR A 442 10.18 -8.53 -13.29
CA THR A 442 10.72 -9.91 -13.30
C THR A 442 11.99 -10.02 -14.17
N LEU A 443 12.28 -9.02 -15.00
CA LEU A 443 13.50 -8.98 -15.81
C LEU A 443 14.77 -8.86 -14.97
N PHE A 444 14.71 -8.36 -13.73
CA PHE A 444 15.87 -8.36 -12.83
C PHE A 444 16.37 -9.79 -12.57
N THR A 445 15.49 -10.67 -12.09
CA THR A 445 15.83 -12.07 -11.77
C THR A 445 15.98 -12.94 -13.02
N LYS A 446 15.23 -12.66 -14.10
CA LYS A 446 15.37 -13.38 -15.38
C LYS A 446 16.69 -13.10 -16.08
N SER A 447 17.17 -11.85 -16.05
CA SER A 447 18.41 -11.43 -16.73
C SER A 447 19.64 -11.80 -15.91
N TYR A 448 19.53 -11.77 -14.57
CA TYR A 448 20.64 -12.05 -13.66
C TYR A 448 20.28 -13.12 -12.61
N LYS A 449 20.10 -14.36 -13.06
CA LYS A 449 19.63 -15.49 -12.23
C LYS A 449 20.49 -15.81 -11.01
N GLU A 450 21.76 -15.45 -11.04
CA GLU A 450 22.73 -15.76 -9.98
C GLU A 450 23.03 -14.57 -9.06
N ALA A 451 22.38 -13.41 -9.28
CA ALA A 451 22.70 -12.14 -8.60
C ALA A 451 21.78 -11.81 -7.40
N PHE A 452 20.92 -12.74 -6.95
CA PHE A 452 19.99 -12.54 -5.81
C PHE A 452 19.20 -11.21 -5.89
N LEU A 453 18.57 -10.97 -7.04
CA LEU A 453 17.87 -9.71 -7.35
C LEU A 453 16.37 -9.68 -7.01
N GLU A 454 15.88 -10.62 -6.21
CA GLU A 454 14.49 -10.63 -5.72
C GLU A 454 14.09 -9.31 -5.03
N PRO A 455 14.96 -8.61 -4.27
CA PRO A 455 14.62 -7.29 -3.72
C PRO A 455 14.37 -6.24 -4.81
N MET A 456 15.18 -6.22 -5.87
CA MET A 456 15.00 -5.27 -6.99
C MET A 456 13.69 -5.56 -7.73
N GLU A 457 13.38 -6.83 -8.00
CA GLU A 457 12.11 -7.25 -8.62
C GLU A 457 10.90 -6.76 -7.82
N ARG A 458 10.98 -6.78 -6.48
CA ARG A 458 9.87 -6.39 -5.59
C ARG A 458 9.75 -4.88 -5.40
N MET A 459 10.87 -4.16 -5.37
CA MET A 459 10.92 -2.79 -4.82
C MET A 459 11.33 -1.71 -5.83
N TYR A 460 12.16 -2.02 -6.82
CA TYR A 460 12.87 -1.00 -7.60
C TYR A 460 11.93 0.03 -8.25
N HIS A 461 10.84 -0.42 -8.86
CA HIS A 461 9.91 0.48 -9.55
C HIS A 461 8.89 1.16 -8.63
N TRP A 462 8.77 0.74 -7.35
CA TRP A 462 7.62 1.10 -6.50
C TRP A 462 7.98 1.71 -5.15
N HIS A 463 9.19 1.47 -4.64
CA HIS A 463 9.60 1.91 -3.31
C HIS A 463 10.25 3.31 -3.35
N PRO A 464 9.92 4.22 -2.40
CA PRO A 464 10.44 5.60 -2.33
C PRO A 464 11.97 5.74 -2.43
N ALA A 465 12.70 4.77 -1.87
CA ALA A 465 14.17 4.75 -1.91
C ALA A 465 14.75 4.71 -3.35
N TYR A 466 13.97 4.27 -4.34
CA TYR A 466 14.37 4.20 -5.74
C TYR A 466 13.71 5.27 -6.62
N ASP A 467 13.11 6.29 -6.02
CA ASP A 467 12.42 7.35 -6.75
C ASP A 467 13.34 8.02 -7.75
N GLU A 468 14.50 8.46 -7.27
CA GLU A 468 15.52 9.20 -8.03
C GLU A 468 16.48 8.30 -8.83
N TYR A 469 16.09 7.04 -9.06
CA TYR A 469 16.84 6.09 -9.89
C TYR A 469 16.20 5.98 -11.28
N PRO A 470 16.97 5.61 -12.32
CA PRO A 470 16.47 5.58 -13.69
C PRO A 470 15.37 4.52 -13.86
N VAL A 471 14.32 4.84 -14.60
CA VAL A 471 13.32 3.83 -14.98
C VAL A 471 13.92 2.87 -16.01
N VAL A 472 13.76 1.56 -15.77
CA VAL A 472 14.23 0.47 -16.64
C VAL A 472 13.13 -0.57 -16.84
N ASN A 473 13.42 -1.66 -17.58
CA ASN A 473 12.46 -2.76 -17.81
C ASN A 473 11.18 -2.34 -18.54
N ILE A 474 11.22 -1.25 -19.29
CA ILE A 474 10.11 -0.78 -20.14
C ILE A 474 10.46 -0.94 -21.62
N SER A 475 9.46 -0.97 -22.49
CA SER A 475 9.68 -1.03 -23.93
C SER A 475 9.92 0.36 -24.51
N LYS A 476 10.59 0.44 -25.67
CA LYS A 476 10.69 1.69 -26.44
C LYS A 476 9.33 2.28 -26.81
N GLU A 477 8.33 1.42 -27.03
CA GLU A 477 6.95 1.87 -27.24
C GLU A 477 6.39 2.56 -25.99
N ALA A 478 6.62 2.00 -24.81
CA ALA A 478 6.19 2.58 -23.54
C ALA A 478 6.87 3.92 -23.23
N ALA A 479 8.18 4.04 -23.52
CA ALA A 479 8.91 5.32 -23.41
C ALA A 479 8.42 6.36 -24.42
N THR A 480 8.06 5.94 -25.63
CA THR A 480 7.47 6.82 -26.65
C THR A 480 6.09 7.31 -26.22
N GLU A 481 5.26 6.43 -25.66
CA GLU A 481 3.93 6.79 -25.17
C GLU A 481 4.00 7.72 -23.96
N TYR A 482 4.96 7.51 -23.06
CA TYR A 482 5.27 8.45 -21.98
C TYR A 482 5.56 9.87 -22.53
N CYS A 483 6.38 9.98 -23.58
CA CYS A 483 6.69 11.27 -24.21
C CYS A 483 5.43 11.96 -24.80
N LYS A 484 4.52 11.19 -25.41
CA LYS A 484 3.25 11.74 -25.93
C LYS A 484 2.33 12.20 -24.79
N TRP A 485 2.22 11.39 -23.74
CA TRP A 485 1.47 11.74 -22.55
C TRP A 485 2.01 13.04 -21.94
N LEU A 486 3.32 13.15 -21.75
CA LEU A 486 3.99 14.35 -21.24
C LEU A 486 3.74 15.59 -22.11
N THR A 487 3.73 15.40 -23.44
CA THR A 487 3.37 16.44 -24.41
C THR A 487 1.95 16.95 -24.20
N SER A 488 0.99 16.04 -23.97
CA SER A 488 -0.39 16.40 -23.65
C SER A 488 -0.46 17.18 -22.33
N GLN A 489 0.21 16.68 -21.29
CA GLN A 489 0.23 17.34 -19.97
C GLN A 489 0.77 18.77 -20.05
N TRP A 490 1.88 18.98 -20.75
CA TRP A 490 2.46 20.31 -20.91
C TRP A 490 1.57 21.26 -21.72
N ASN A 491 1.08 20.81 -22.89
CA ASN A 491 0.34 21.69 -23.80
C ASN A 491 -1.05 22.07 -23.25
N ASN A 492 -1.59 21.30 -22.31
CA ASN A 492 -2.83 21.62 -21.61
C ASN A 492 -2.62 22.50 -20.35
N ASP A 493 -1.37 22.70 -19.89
CA ASP A 493 -1.10 23.55 -18.73
C ASP A 493 -1.17 25.05 -19.12
N PRO A 494 -2.08 25.85 -18.54
CA PRO A 494 -2.16 27.30 -18.82
C PRO A 494 -0.95 28.09 -18.30
N LYS A 495 -0.12 27.52 -17.42
CA LYS A 495 1.07 28.15 -16.83
C LYS A 495 2.38 27.73 -17.52
N ARG A 496 2.30 27.01 -18.64
CA ARG A 496 3.45 26.56 -19.42
C ARG A 496 4.34 27.71 -19.88
N LYS A 497 5.65 27.45 -19.97
CA LYS A 497 6.64 28.45 -20.40
C LYS A 497 6.60 28.71 -21.91
N PHE A 498 6.35 27.66 -22.69
CA PHE A 498 6.30 27.71 -24.15
C PHE A 498 4.89 27.33 -24.60
N ASP A 499 4.37 28.11 -25.55
CA ASP A 499 3.01 27.97 -26.08
C ASP A 499 2.70 26.55 -26.57
N LYS A 500 3.65 25.91 -27.26
CA LYS A 500 3.52 24.54 -27.76
C LYS A 500 4.87 23.84 -27.81
N VAL A 501 4.94 22.63 -27.26
CA VAL A 501 6.13 21.77 -27.30
C VAL A 501 5.78 20.35 -27.74
N GLU A 502 6.80 19.57 -28.06
CA GLU A 502 6.74 18.13 -28.27
C GLU A 502 7.87 17.47 -27.48
N PHE A 503 7.53 16.55 -26.57
CA PHE A 503 8.50 15.70 -25.90
C PHE A 503 8.74 14.43 -26.72
N ILE A 504 10.00 14.01 -26.82
CA ILE A 504 10.43 12.90 -27.68
C ILE A 504 11.56 12.10 -27.03
N LEU A 505 11.73 10.86 -27.51
CA LEU A 505 13.02 10.20 -27.47
C LEU A 505 13.96 10.88 -28.48
N PRO A 506 15.25 11.08 -28.16
CA PRO A 506 16.19 11.70 -29.08
C PRO A 506 16.45 10.83 -30.32
N THR A 507 16.80 11.44 -31.44
CA THR A 507 17.52 10.73 -32.52
C THR A 507 18.98 10.50 -32.10
N GLU A 508 19.70 9.64 -32.82
CA GLU A 508 21.14 9.43 -32.59
C GLU A 508 21.91 10.75 -32.61
N ASP A 509 21.70 11.57 -33.64
CA ASP A 509 22.37 12.87 -33.80
C ASP A 509 22.06 13.83 -32.63
N GLN A 510 20.81 13.88 -32.17
CA GLN A 510 20.42 14.73 -31.03
C GLN A 510 21.06 14.26 -29.73
N TRP A 511 21.15 12.95 -29.54
CA TRP A 511 21.77 12.35 -28.37
C TRP A 511 23.28 12.62 -28.35
N GLU A 512 23.96 12.44 -29.48
CA GLU A 512 25.41 12.68 -29.59
C GLU A 512 25.76 14.16 -29.40
N MET A 513 24.94 15.06 -29.96
CA MET A 513 25.09 16.50 -29.77
C MET A 513 24.95 16.89 -28.29
N ALA A 514 23.98 16.32 -27.57
CA ALA A 514 23.76 16.62 -26.17
C ALA A 514 24.80 15.96 -25.26
N SER A 515 25.24 14.74 -25.59
CA SER A 515 26.12 13.92 -24.75
C SER A 515 27.59 14.29 -24.89
N GLY A 516 28.00 14.74 -26.07
CA GLY A 516 29.39 14.98 -26.41
C GLY A 516 30.24 13.70 -26.35
N GLU A 517 31.56 13.89 -26.38
CA GLU A 517 32.51 12.79 -26.16
C GLU A 517 32.40 12.25 -24.73
N PRO A 518 32.62 10.95 -24.50
CA PRO A 518 32.62 10.39 -23.15
C PRO A 518 33.63 11.12 -22.26
N GLN A 519 33.20 11.43 -21.04
CA GLN A 519 34.09 11.96 -20.02
C GLN A 519 35.26 10.98 -19.78
N GLN A 520 36.37 11.49 -19.24
CA GLN A 520 37.40 10.60 -18.73
C GLN A 520 36.78 9.71 -17.66
N ILE A 521 37.04 8.39 -17.73
CA ILE A 521 36.47 7.40 -16.79
C ILE A 521 36.77 7.79 -15.33
N GLN A 522 37.92 8.43 -15.10
CA GLN A 522 38.32 8.96 -13.81
C GLN A 522 38.58 10.47 -13.88
N ASN A 523 38.33 11.16 -12.77
CA ASN A 523 38.75 12.55 -12.58
C ASN A 523 40.24 12.66 -12.19
N ALA A 524 40.73 13.89 -11.98
CA ALA A 524 42.12 14.14 -11.63
C ALA A 524 42.56 13.51 -10.29
N GLU A 525 41.60 13.26 -9.40
CA GLU A 525 41.78 12.62 -8.10
C GLU A 525 41.72 11.08 -8.18
N GLY A 526 41.44 10.50 -9.35
CA GLY A 526 41.35 9.06 -9.57
C GLY A 526 39.99 8.45 -9.23
N CYS A 527 38.99 9.26 -8.89
CA CYS A 527 37.62 8.79 -8.65
C CYS A 527 36.94 8.47 -9.99
N TYR A 528 36.24 7.34 -10.06
CA TYR A 528 35.43 6.98 -11.22
C TYR A 528 34.21 7.90 -11.32
N VAL A 529 33.96 8.46 -12.50
CA VAL A 529 32.85 9.41 -12.76
C VAL A 529 31.80 8.86 -13.72
N ILE A 530 31.85 7.55 -13.98
CA ILE A 530 30.93 6.81 -14.85
C ILE A 530 30.59 5.50 -14.13
N ASN A 531 29.31 5.12 -14.15
CA ASN A 531 28.88 3.81 -13.64
C ASN A 531 29.07 2.71 -14.68
N GLY A 532 29.96 1.75 -14.36
CA GLY A 532 30.33 0.63 -15.21
C GLY A 532 31.22 -0.36 -14.46
N TYR A 533 31.93 -1.23 -15.18
CA TYR A 533 32.81 -2.24 -14.55
C TYR A 533 34.15 -2.43 -15.27
N LEU A 534 35.08 -3.08 -14.57
CA LEU A 534 36.35 -3.58 -15.10
C LEU A 534 36.41 -5.11 -15.03
N LYS A 535 37.24 -5.72 -15.88
CA LYS A 535 37.57 -7.15 -15.81
C LYS A 535 38.98 -7.36 -15.30
N ASP A 536 39.15 -8.32 -14.39
CA ASP A 536 40.47 -8.77 -13.96
C ASP A 536 41.09 -9.69 -15.05
N LYS A 537 42.30 -10.18 -14.79
CA LYS A 537 43.02 -11.09 -15.71
C LYS A 537 42.30 -12.41 -15.94
N ASP A 538 41.42 -12.80 -15.01
CA ASP A 538 40.61 -14.01 -15.07
C ASP A 538 39.20 -13.75 -15.64
N GLY A 539 38.91 -12.50 -16.05
CA GLY A 539 37.63 -12.08 -16.60
C GLY A 539 36.54 -11.78 -15.56
N ARG A 540 36.86 -11.76 -14.26
CA ARG A 540 35.90 -11.42 -13.19
C ARG A 540 35.60 -9.93 -13.20
N ARG A 541 34.33 -9.57 -13.02
CA ARG A 541 33.87 -8.18 -12.96
C ARG A 541 34.12 -7.56 -11.59
N TYR A 542 34.56 -6.32 -11.56
CA TYR A 542 34.65 -5.52 -10.35
C TYR A 542 34.24 -4.06 -10.62
N HIS A 543 33.64 -3.42 -9.62
CA HIS A 543 33.04 -2.08 -9.67
C HIS A 543 33.79 -1.18 -8.69
N GLU A 544 34.49 -0.16 -9.19
CA GLU A 544 35.36 0.72 -8.39
C GLU A 544 34.74 2.10 -8.11
N ASP A 545 33.59 2.38 -8.70
CA ASP A 545 32.85 3.63 -8.56
C ASP A 545 31.87 3.60 -7.36
N GLY A 546 31.72 2.46 -6.70
CA GLY A 546 30.75 2.24 -5.62
C GLY A 546 29.33 1.90 -6.10
N GLY A 547 29.08 1.88 -7.41
CA GLY A 547 27.81 1.54 -8.05
C GLY A 547 27.83 0.11 -8.59
N PHE A 548 27.35 -0.86 -7.82
CA PHE A 548 27.26 -2.25 -8.31
C PHE A 548 26.13 -2.45 -9.33
N PHE A 549 25.05 -1.66 -9.19
CA PHE A 549 23.91 -1.59 -10.12
C PHE A 549 23.69 -0.12 -10.50
N MET A 550 22.47 0.23 -10.88
CA MET A 550 22.07 1.63 -11.08
C MET A 550 22.23 2.41 -9.78
N VAL A 551 22.56 3.68 -9.92
CA VAL A 551 22.62 4.66 -8.83
C VAL A 551 21.63 5.78 -9.10
N LYS A 552 21.51 6.75 -8.18
CA LYS A 552 20.69 7.95 -8.41
C LYS A 552 21.15 8.67 -9.67
N VAL A 553 20.21 9.24 -10.40
CA VAL A 553 20.46 9.80 -11.74
C VAL A 553 21.37 11.04 -11.76
N ASP A 554 21.75 11.58 -10.60
CA ASP A 554 22.65 12.72 -10.41
C ASP A 554 23.94 12.37 -9.64
N SER A 555 24.27 11.07 -9.52
CA SER A 555 25.38 10.60 -8.68
C SER A 555 26.78 11.01 -9.17
N TYR A 556 26.95 11.35 -10.45
CA TYR A 556 28.25 11.68 -11.06
C TYR A 556 28.29 13.12 -11.59
N THR A 557 29.42 13.52 -12.19
CA THR A 557 29.59 14.90 -12.68
C THR A 557 28.90 15.09 -14.03
N PRO A 558 28.16 16.18 -14.25
CA PRO A 558 27.52 16.42 -15.54
C PRO A 558 28.55 16.77 -16.62
N ASN A 559 28.21 16.50 -17.89
CA ASN A 559 29.04 16.88 -19.03
C ASN A 559 28.99 18.40 -19.31
N SER A 560 29.63 18.86 -20.39
CA SER A 560 29.70 20.28 -20.73
C SER A 560 28.36 20.93 -21.06
N THR A 561 27.33 20.15 -21.41
CA THR A 561 25.94 20.64 -21.60
C THR A 561 25.10 20.52 -20.33
N GLY A 562 25.71 20.08 -19.22
CA GLY A 562 25.07 19.95 -17.92
C GLY A 562 24.24 18.68 -17.75
N LEU A 563 24.48 17.65 -18.56
CA LEU A 563 23.78 16.36 -18.51
C LEU A 563 24.57 15.33 -17.71
N TYR A 564 23.88 14.66 -16.80
CA TYR A 564 24.35 13.54 -15.99
C TYR A 564 24.14 12.23 -16.74
N ASN A 565 25.02 11.25 -16.44
CA ASN A 565 24.88 9.85 -16.83
C ASN A 565 24.58 9.61 -18.32
N THR A 566 25.07 10.47 -19.21
CA THR A 566 25.00 10.20 -20.66
C THR A 566 25.87 8.99 -21.03
N TYR A 567 26.87 8.68 -20.20
CA TYR A 567 27.62 7.45 -20.27
C TYR A 567 27.54 6.73 -18.93
N GLY A 568 27.28 5.42 -18.97
CA GLY A 568 27.09 4.59 -17.78
C GLY A 568 25.68 4.61 -17.22
N ASN A 569 25.53 3.97 -16.06
CA ASN A 569 24.29 3.84 -15.31
C ASN A 569 23.21 3.04 -16.06
N VAL A 570 22.47 3.62 -17.01
CA VAL A 570 21.63 2.87 -17.95
C VAL A 570 21.85 3.31 -19.38
N CYS A 571 21.77 2.37 -20.32
CA CYS A 571 21.81 2.71 -21.74
C CYS A 571 20.47 3.32 -22.18
N GLU A 572 20.54 4.30 -23.07
CA GLU A 572 19.39 5.14 -23.43
C GLU A 572 18.78 4.75 -24.78
N MET A 573 17.46 4.65 -24.81
CA MET A 573 16.70 4.39 -26.04
C MET A 573 16.79 5.55 -27.04
N ILE A 574 17.06 5.22 -28.31
CA ILE A 574 17.18 6.17 -29.42
C ILE A 574 16.03 5.97 -30.41
N SER A 575 15.35 7.04 -30.80
CA SER A 575 14.10 7.00 -31.59
C SER A 575 14.27 6.39 -32.99
N ASP A 576 15.35 6.69 -33.70
CA ASP A 576 15.63 6.29 -35.09
C ASP A 576 16.55 5.08 -35.23
N LYS A 577 16.91 4.43 -34.11
CA LYS A 577 17.74 3.21 -34.07
C LYS A 577 17.07 2.10 -33.27
N SER A 578 17.50 0.87 -33.51
CA SER A 578 17.13 -0.29 -32.68
C SER A 578 18.11 -0.52 -31.53
N GLN A 579 19.30 0.07 -31.60
CA GLN A 579 20.33 0.05 -30.56
C GLN A 579 20.16 1.22 -29.59
N THR A 580 20.58 1.02 -28.35
CA THR A 580 20.68 2.08 -27.33
C THR A 580 22.03 2.82 -27.43
N LYS A 581 22.22 3.87 -26.62
CA LYS A 581 23.49 4.62 -26.48
C LYS A 581 23.91 4.74 -25.01
N GLY A 582 25.11 5.23 -24.75
CA GLY A 582 25.60 5.53 -23.40
C GLY A 582 26.12 4.35 -22.57
N GLY A 583 25.70 3.11 -22.87
CA GLY A 583 26.04 1.94 -22.04
C GLY A 583 25.42 2.03 -20.64
N GLY A 584 25.57 0.98 -19.83
CA GLY A 584 25.00 0.93 -18.48
C GLY A 584 25.98 0.43 -17.43
N TRP A 585 25.50 0.22 -16.21
CA TRP A 585 26.27 -0.35 -15.09
C TRP A 585 26.88 -1.74 -15.41
N ASP A 586 26.33 -2.43 -16.41
CA ASP A 586 26.81 -3.72 -16.94
C ASP A 586 27.74 -3.58 -18.17
N THR A 587 28.28 -2.38 -18.41
CA THR A 587 29.19 -2.08 -19.53
C THR A 587 30.63 -1.88 -19.04
N GLU A 588 31.58 -2.48 -19.75
CA GLU A 588 33.01 -2.36 -19.42
C GLU A 588 33.49 -0.95 -19.78
N TYR A 589 34.32 -0.34 -18.94
CA TYR A 589 34.75 1.06 -19.14
C TYR A 589 35.36 1.35 -20.52
N ASN A 590 36.04 0.37 -21.13
CA ASN A 590 36.66 0.53 -22.44
C ASN A 590 35.67 0.43 -23.61
N ASP A 591 34.42 0.02 -23.36
CA ASP A 591 33.40 -0.24 -24.38
C ASP A 591 32.35 0.87 -24.50
N PHE A 592 32.31 1.85 -23.60
CA PHE A 592 31.39 3.00 -23.69
C PHE A 592 31.53 3.82 -25.00
N LYS A 593 32.68 3.74 -25.68
CA LYS A 593 32.94 4.37 -26.98
C LYS A 593 32.42 3.58 -28.17
N LYS A 594 32.05 2.31 -27.99
CA LYS A 594 31.53 1.45 -29.06
C LYS A 594 30.00 1.57 -29.06
N SER A 595 29.40 1.66 -30.24
CA SER A 595 27.93 1.58 -30.41
C SER A 595 27.37 0.47 -29.52
N SER A 596 26.38 0.77 -28.66
CA SER A 596 25.94 -0.16 -27.64
C SER A 596 25.50 -1.49 -28.26
N HIS A 597 25.78 -2.59 -27.55
CA HIS A 597 25.38 -3.94 -27.97
C HIS A 597 23.90 -4.25 -27.66
N PHE A 598 23.18 -3.34 -27.01
CA PHE A 598 21.84 -3.61 -26.49
C PHE A 598 20.76 -3.16 -27.46
N GLN A 599 19.87 -4.09 -27.81
CA GLN A 599 18.62 -3.77 -28.50
C GLN A 599 17.72 -2.98 -27.54
N SER A 600 16.88 -2.07 -28.04
CA SER A 600 15.89 -1.29 -27.27
C SER A 600 14.73 -2.15 -26.70
N ALA A 601 15.01 -3.40 -26.36
CA ALA A 601 14.11 -4.29 -25.65
C ALA A 601 14.12 -3.96 -24.14
N PRO A 602 13.02 -4.26 -23.42
CA PRO A 602 12.99 -4.13 -21.97
C PRO A 602 14.14 -4.91 -21.31
N HIS A 603 14.94 -4.24 -20.49
CA HIS A 603 16.07 -4.85 -19.78
C HIS A 603 16.45 -4.01 -18.53
N PRO A 604 17.05 -4.62 -17.48
CA PRO A 604 17.45 -3.89 -16.26
C PRO A 604 18.55 -2.84 -16.45
N THR A 605 19.14 -2.76 -17.64
CA THR A 605 20.20 -1.80 -17.99
C THR A 605 19.77 -0.83 -19.08
N VAL A 606 18.51 -0.90 -19.53
CA VAL A 606 17.96 -0.07 -20.60
C VAL A 606 16.92 0.88 -20.02
N GLY A 607 17.22 2.18 -20.08
CA GLY A 607 16.32 3.28 -19.74
C GLY A 607 16.24 4.29 -20.88
N PHE A 608 15.91 5.55 -20.56
CA PHE A 608 15.84 6.63 -21.55
C PHE A 608 15.96 7.99 -20.89
N ARG A 609 16.23 9.02 -21.70
CA ARG A 609 15.98 10.41 -21.32
C ARG A 609 15.02 11.07 -22.29
N VAL A 610 14.37 12.11 -21.82
CA VAL A 610 13.43 12.90 -22.59
C VAL A 610 14.11 14.13 -23.21
N PHE A 611 13.80 14.41 -24.47
CA PHE A 611 14.10 15.68 -25.13
C PHE A 611 12.81 16.45 -25.36
N MET A 612 12.89 17.78 -25.38
CA MET A 612 11.76 18.68 -25.62
C MET A 612 12.08 19.59 -26.81
N LYS A 613 11.23 19.51 -27.84
CA LYS A 613 11.24 20.43 -28.99
C LYS A 613 10.25 21.56 -28.75
N VAL A 614 10.69 22.80 -28.87
CA VAL A 614 9.81 23.97 -28.83
C VAL A 614 9.24 24.21 -30.22
N ILE A 615 7.92 24.12 -30.35
CA ILE A 615 7.20 24.32 -31.62
C ILE A 615 6.72 25.77 -31.74
N GLN A 616 6.32 26.35 -30.61
CA GLN A 616 5.87 27.73 -30.50
C GLN A 616 6.30 28.29 -29.13
N LYS A 617 6.94 29.46 -29.14
CA LYS A 617 7.45 30.14 -27.94
C LYS A 617 6.35 30.90 -27.22
#